data_AF-A0A8H4P0C9-F1
#
_entry.id   AF-A0A8H4P0C9-F1
#
_cell.length_a   1.000
_cell.length_b   1.000
_cell.length_c   1.000
_cell.angle_alpha   90.00
_cell.angle_beta   90.00
_cell.angle_gamma   90.00
#
_symmetry.space_group_name_H-M   'P 1'
#
loop_
_entity.id
_entity.type
_entity.pdbx_description
1 polymer ?
#
loop_
_entity_poly.entity_id
_entity_poly.type
_entity_poly.pdbx_seq_one_letter_code
_entity_poly.pdbx_strand_id
1 'polypeptide(L)'
;MDILVSHPPQRTEAVETVAASVVAKLKQAGHSVGVAESLTGGSVMTAITSVPGSSAVFFGGVVSYATPLKQDILKVNRDLIAKEGVIYHEVARQMAEGARKIHSLSDLFLTPSSQHSHDKAKDAKSENKQRILLRPMQRHAIFKAETNQDILL
;
A
#
# COMPACT_ATOMS: atom_id res chain seq x y z
N MET A 1 42.59 2.49 -25.73
CA MET A 1 41.28 3.02 -26.14
C MET A 1 40.25 2.22 -25.38
N ASP A 2 39.84 2.71 -24.22
CA ASP A 2 38.83 2.04 -23.41
C ASP A 2 37.47 2.22 -24.07
N ILE A 3 36.88 1.10 -24.48
CA ILE A 3 35.52 1.06 -24.97
C ILE A 3 34.63 1.29 -23.75
N LEU A 4 34.15 2.53 -23.59
CA LEU A 4 33.03 2.87 -22.71
C LEU A 4 31.80 2.10 -23.19
N VAL A 5 31.66 0.85 -22.75
CA VAL A 5 30.41 0.11 -22.84
C VAL A 5 29.49 0.76 -21.82
N SER A 6 28.66 1.71 -22.27
CA SER A 6 27.52 2.18 -21.50
C SER A 6 26.62 0.98 -21.23
N HIS A 7 26.68 0.43 -20.02
CA HIS A 7 25.78 -0.63 -19.60
C HIS A 7 24.38 -0.02 -19.53
N PRO A 8 23.38 -0.57 -20.25
CA PRO A 8 22.01 -0.16 -20.02
C PRO A 8 21.67 -0.43 -18.55
N PRO A 9 20.90 0.44 -17.88
CA PRO A 9 20.61 0.30 -16.46
C PRO A 9 20.08 -1.11 -16.22
N GLN A 10 20.70 -1.79 -15.27
CA GLN A 10 20.30 -3.15 -14.93
C GLN A 10 18.86 -3.09 -14.41
N ARG A 11 18.05 -4.12 -14.67
CA ARG A 11 16.62 -4.14 -14.34
C ARG A 11 16.33 -3.70 -12.88
N THR A 12 17.26 -3.99 -11.97
CA THR A 12 17.21 -3.57 -10.56
C THR A 12 17.35 -2.06 -10.37
N GLU A 13 18.31 -1.40 -11.03
CA GLU A 13 18.50 0.06 -10.97
C GLU A 13 17.28 0.81 -11.53
N ALA A 14 16.65 0.25 -12.56
CA ALA A 14 15.40 0.79 -13.10
C ALA A 14 14.23 0.69 -12.10
N VAL A 15 14.11 -0.42 -11.38
CA VAL A 15 13.08 -0.62 -10.35
C VAL A 15 13.28 0.32 -9.16
N GLU A 16 14.52 0.49 -8.70
CA GLU A 16 14.87 1.44 -7.63
C GLU A 16 14.54 2.88 -8.01
N THR A 17 14.89 3.27 -9.25
CA THR A 17 14.57 4.61 -9.78
C THR A 17 13.06 4.86 -9.83
N VAL A 18 12.29 3.87 -10.29
CA VAL A 18 10.82 3.97 -10.33
C VAL A 18 10.23 4.06 -8.92
N ALA A 19 10.68 3.20 -8.00
CA ALA A 19 10.21 3.22 -6.61
C ALA A 19 10.52 4.56 -5.93
N ALA A 20 11.73 5.10 -6.13
CA ALA A 20 12.12 6.41 -5.61
C ALA A 20 11.23 7.52 -6.17
N SER A 21 10.92 7.49 -7.47
CA SER A 21 10.01 8.44 -8.11
C SER A 21 8.59 8.36 -7.51
N VAL A 22 8.07 7.16 -7.30
CA VAL A 22 6.74 6.94 -6.68
C VAL A 22 6.71 7.51 -5.26
N VAL A 23 7.70 7.18 -4.43
CA VAL A 23 7.79 7.69 -3.05
C VAL A 23 7.87 9.23 -3.04
N ALA A 24 8.69 9.82 -3.90
CA ALA A 24 8.82 11.27 -3.99
C ALA A 24 7.49 11.95 -4.38
N LYS A 25 6.79 11.42 -5.39
CA LYS A 25 5.50 11.96 -5.85
C LYS A 25 4.41 11.85 -4.78
N LEU A 26 4.32 10.71 -4.09
CA LEU A 26 3.37 10.52 -3.00
C LEU A 26 3.65 11.47 -1.83
N LYS A 27 4.93 11.67 -1.48
CA LYS A 27 5.32 12.64 -0.44
C LYS A 27 4.90 14.06 -0.82
N GLN A 28 5.18 14.47 -2.05
CA GLN A 28 4.81 15.80 -2.56
C GLN A 28 3.30 16.02 -2.58
N ALA A 29 2.54 15.01 -2.97
CA ALA A 29 1.08 15.07 -3.01
C ALA A 29 0.42 14.94 -1.63
N GLY A 30 1.19 14.57 -0.59
CA GLY A 30 0.65 14.25 0.71
C GLY A 30 -0.29 13.05 0.64
N HIS A 31 0.14 12.00 -0.04
CA HIS A 31 -0.63 10.77 -0.27
C HIS A 31 0.09 9.55 0.28
N SER A 32 -0.71 8.55 0.62
CA SER A 32 -0.22 7.27 1.11
C SER A 32 -0.68 6.14 0.19
N VAL A 33 0.09 5.05 0.14
CA VAL A 33 -0.14 3.91 -0.76
C VAL A 33 -0.17 2.59 0.00
N GLY A 34 -1.17 1.77 -0.34
CA GLY A 34 -1.23 0.35 0.01
C GLY A 34 -1.07 -0.53 -1.23
N VAL A 35 -0.49 -1.72 -1.07
CA VAL A 35 -0.22 -2.64 -2.20
C VAL A 35 -0.94 -3.98 -2.01
N ALA A 36 -1.49 -4.53 -3.10
CA ALA A 36 -1.87 -5.94 -3.15
C ALA A 36 -1.09 -6.66 -4.25
N GLU A 37 -0.47 -7.80 -3.90
CA GLU A 37 0.37 -8.61 -4.77
C GLU A 37 -0.17 -10.05 -4.88
N SER A 38 0.03 -10.67 -6.05
CA SER A 38 -0.16 -12.12 -6.27
C SER A 38 1.20 -12.72 -6.70
N LEU A 39 1.46 -12.86 -8.00
CA LEU A 39 2.68 -13.45 -8.57
C LEU A 39 3.99 -12.75 -8.20
N THR A 40 3.93 -11.45 -7.93
CA THR A 40 5.11 -10.64 -7.61
C THR A 40 5.66 -10.94 -6.22
N GLY A 41 4.90 -11.62 -5.35
CA GLY A 41 5.40 -12.24 -4.13
C GLY A 41 5.98 -11.29 -3.08
N GLY A 42 5.71 -9.99 -3.17
CA GLY A 42 6.29 -8.97 -2.29
C GLY A 42 7.37 -8.11 -2.95
N SER A 43 7.74 -8.37 -4.21
CA SER A 43 8.81 -7.62 -4.88
C SER A 43 8.46 -6.13 -5.08
N VAL A 44 7.18 -5.78 -5.26
CA VAL A 44 6.76 -4.37 -5.35
C VAL A 44 6.90 -3.69 -3.99
N MET A 45 6.43 -4.35 -2.92
CA MET A 45 6.60 -3.86 -1.56
C MET A 45 8.08 -3.72 -1.18
N THR A 46 8.93 -4.70 -1.53
CA THR A 46 10.38 -4.63 -1.33
C THR A 46 10.98 -3.42 -2.04
N ALA A 47 10.64 -3.18 -3.30
CA ALA A 47 11.14 -2.04 -4.05
C ALA A 47 10.72 -0.69 -3.43
N ILE A 48 9.49 -0.57 -2.93
CA ILE A 48 9.04 0.66 -2.27
C ILE A 48 9.76 0.84 -0.93
N THR A 49 9.84 -0.22 -0.12
CA THR A 49 10.44 -0.17 1.22
C THR A 49 11.95 0.03 1.21
N SER A 50 12.66 -0.32 0.12
CA SER A 50 14.09 -0.05 -0.02
C SER A 50 14.41 1.44 -0.19
N VAL A 51 13.45 2.28 -0.57
CA VAL A 51 13.63 3.72 -0.72
C VAL A 51 13.68 4.40 0.66
N PRO A 52 14.73 5.17 0.98
CA PRO A 52 14.80 5.91 2.24
C PRO A 52 13.59 6.83 2.50
N GLY A 53 13.02 6.70 3.69
CA GLY A 53 11.84 7.46 4.11
C GLY A 53 10.54 7.05 3.41
N SER A 54 10.47 5.86 2.80
CA SER A 54 9.24 5.28 2.25
C SER A 54 8.12 5.14 3.27
N SER A 55 8.45 4.95 4.56
CA SER A 55 7.47 4.89 5.66
C SER A 55 6.56 6.12 5.81
N ALA A 56 6.96 7.27 5.24
CA ALA A 56 6.11 8.46 5.22
C ALA A 56 4.89 8.32 4.29
N VAL A 57 4.92 7.37 3.35
CA VAL A 57 3.87 7.19 2.33
C VAL A 57 3.42 5.75 2.15
N PHE A 58 4.27 4.77 2.44
CA PHE A 58 3.95 3.36 2.31
C PHE A 58 3.36 2.84 3.61
N PHE A 59 2.09 2.44 3.56
CA PHE A 59 1.38 1.92 4.72
C PHE A 59 1.61 0.42 4.92
N GLY A 60 1.71 -0.32 3.81
CA GLY A 60 1.83 -1.77 3.83
C GLY A 60 1.11 -2.41 2.65
N GLY A 61 0.97 -3.73 2.69
CA GLY A 61 0.28 -4.46 1.65
C GLY A 61 0.00 -5.92 1.98
N VAL A 62 -0.65 -6.60 1.04
CA VAL A 62 -1.07 -8.00 1.17
C VAL A 62 -0.54 -8.78 -0.01
N VAL A 63 0.25 -9.83 0.26
CA VAL A 63 0.52 -10.89 -0.74
C VAL A 63 -0.58 -11.93 -0.64
N SER A 64 -1.38 -12.10 -1.69
CA SER A 64 -2.55 -12.97 -1.73
C SER A 64 -2.49 -13.91 -2.93
N TYR A 65 -1.52 -14.84 -2.91
CA TYR A 65 -1.32 -15.81 -3.99
C TYR A 65 -2.52 -16.77 -4.11
N ALA A 66 -2.95 -17.35 -2.98
CA ALA A 66 -4.08 -18.27 -2.97
C ALA A 66 -5.42 -17.54 -3.16
N THR A 67 -6.31 -18.11 -3.97
CA THR A 67 -7.66 -17.57 -4.23
C THR A 67 -8.47 -17.26 -2.98
N PRO A 68 -8.50 -18.11 -1.93
CA PRO A 68 -9.23 -17.78 -0.70
C PRO A 68 -8.72 -16.49 -0.03
N LEU A 69 -7.42 -16.21 -0.07
CA LEU A 69 -6.86 -14.98 0.50
C LEU A 69 -7.32 -13.72 -0.25
N LYS A 70 -7.47 -13.81 -1.58
CA LYS A 70 -8.02 -12.72 -2.40
C LYS A 70 -9.45 -12.36 -1.94
N GLN A 71 -10.24 -13.37 -1.61
CA GLN A 71 -11.64 -13.21 -1.19
C GLN A 71 -11.74 -12.75 0.27
N ASP A 72 -10.99 -13.38 1.18
CA ASP A 72 -11.18 -13.18 2.61
C ASP A 72 -10.50 -11.91 3.12
N ILE A 73 -9.32 -11.58 2.60
CA ILE A 73 -8.55 -10.40 3.02
C ILE A 73 -8.92 -9.20 2.15
N LEU A 74 -8.83 -9.35 0.83
CA LEU A 74 -9.04 -8.23 -0.12
C LEU A 74 -10.49 -8.07 -0.57
N LYS A 75 -11.41 -8.93 -0.10
CA LYS A 75 -12.85 -8.86 -0.39
C LYS A 75 -13.19 -8.92 -1.88
N VAL A 76 -12.37 -9.65 -2.66
CA VAL A 76 -12.67 -9.94 -4.07
C VAL A 76 -13.92 -10.83 -4.17
N ASN A 77 -14.79 -10.51 -5.11
CA ASN A 77 -16.03 -11.23 -5.37
C ASN A 77 -15.76 -12.69 -5.79
N ARG A 78 -16.40 -13.63 -5.08
CA ARG A 78 -16.25 -15.08 -5.33
C ARG A 78 -16.83 -15.49 -6.68
N ASP A 79 -17.99 -14.96 -7.05
CA ASP A 79 -18.69 -15.27 -8.29
C ASP A 79 -17.90 -14.76 -9.51
N LEU A 80 -17.26 -13.60 -9.37
CA LEU A 80 -16.37 -13.07 -10.40
C LEU A 80 -15.20 -14.01 -10.67
N ILE A 81 -14.54 -14.49 -9.61
CA ILE A 81 -13.43 -15.44 -9.75
C ILE A 81 -13.93 -16.76 -10.35
N ALA A 82 -15.09 -17.25 -9.93
CA ALA A 82 -15.67 -18.48 -10.46
C ALA A 82 -16.00 -18.38 -11.96
N LYS A 83 -16.44 -17.19 -12.41
CA LYS A 83 -16.86 -16.94 -13.79
C LYS A 83 -15.69 -16.61 -14.74
N GLU A 84 -14.80 -15.71 -14.32
CA GLU A 84 -13.77 -15.11 -15.19
C GLU A 84 -12.34 -15.57 -14.84
N GLY A 85 -12.15 -16.23 -13.69
CA GLY A 85 -10.85 -16.62 -13.17
C GLY A 85 -10.12 -15.52 -12.40
N VAL A 86 -8.94 -15.85 -11.87
CA VAL A 86 -8.11 -14.92 -11.07
C VAL A 86 -7.29 -13.94 -11.92
N ILE A 87 -7.02 -14.29 -13.19
CA ILE A 87 -6.31 -13.47 -14.18
C ILE A 87 -7.32 -12.58 -14.92
N TYR A 88 -8.02 -11.71 -14.20
CA TYR A 88 -9.03 -10.83 -14.79
C TYR A 88 -8.90 -9.40 -14.25
N HIS A 89 -9.04 -8.40 -15.13
CA HIS A 89 -8.81 -6.99 -14.79
C HIS A 89 -9.71 -6.49 -13.63
N GLU A 90 -10.95 -6.99 -13.54
CA GLU A 90 -11.85 -6.61 -12.45
C GLU A 90 -11.46 -7.27 -11.12
N VAL A 91 -10.88 -8.47 -11.14
CA VAL A 91 -10.29 -9.11 -9.94
C VAL A 91 -9.13 -8.24 -9.44
N ALA A 92 -8.29 -7.80 -10.37
CA ALA A 92 -7.18 -6.90 -10.09
C ALA A 92 -7.63 -5.57 -9.46
N ARG A 93 -8.67 -4.95 -10.03
CA ARG A 93 -9.28 -3.73 -9.49
C ARG A 93 -9.82 -3.94 -8.07
N GLN A 94 -10.53 -5.05 -7.83
CA GLN A 94 -11.08 -5.36 -6.50
C GLN A 94 -9.98 -5.63 -5.47
N MET A 95 -8.88 -6.27 -5.87
CA MET A 95 -7.72 -6.43 -4.99
C MET A 95 -7.09 -5.08 -4.60
N ALA A 96 -6.96 -4.15 -5.56
CA ALA A 96 -6.50 -2.78 -5.30
C ALA A 96 -7.41 -2.05 -4.29
N GLU A 97 -8.73 -2.13 -4.50
CA GLU A 97 -9.72 -1.54 -3.59
C GLU A 97 -9.68 -2.16 -2.20
N GLY A 98 -9.51 -3.48 -2.11
CA GLY A 98 -9.32 -4.20 -0.85
C GLY A 98 -8.13 -3.65 -0.06
N ALA A 99 -6.98 -3.50 -0.72
CA ALA A 99 -5.79 -2.91 -0.11
C ALA A 99 -6.03 -1.47 0.37
N ARG A 100 -6.71 -0.64 -0.45
CA ARG A 100 -7.09 0.73 -0.09
C ARG A 100 -7.99 0.78 1.16
N LYS A 101 -8.94 -0.15 1.26
CA LYS A 101 -9.90 -0.24 2.38
C LYS A 101 -9.21 -0.68 3.67
N ILE A 102 -8.34 -1.70 3.62
CA ILE A 102 -7.56 -2.16 4.79
C ILE A 102 -6.77 -1.00 5.40
N HIS A 103 -6.08 -0.23 4.56
CA HIS A 103 -5.36 0.99 4.95
C HIS A 103 -6.29 2.08 5.51
N SER A 104 -7.50 2.22 4.98
CA SER A 104 -8.44 3.24 5.46
C SER A 104 -8.99 2.94 6.87
N LEU A 105 -9.06 1.66 7.26
CA LEU A 105 -9.62 1.23 8.55
C LEU A 105 -8.69 1.50 9.73
N SER A 106 -7.37 1.45 9.54
CA SER A 106 -6.37 1.74 10.58
C SER A 106 -6.41 3.19 11.07
N ASP A 107 -6.83 4.15 10.22
CA ASP A 107 -6.97 5.56 10.63
C ASP A 107 -8.18 5.80 11.55
N LEU A 108 -9.21 4.95 11.48
CA LEU A 108 -10.36 5.01 12.39
C LEU A 108 -9.96 4.60 13.81
N PHE A 109 -8.94 3.75 13.97
CA PHE A 109 -8.40 3.38 15.27
C PHE A 109 -7.34 4.37 15.80
N LEU A 110 -6.84 5.26 14.95
CA LEU A 110 -5.88 6.31 15.30
C LEU A 110 -6.54 7.69 15.54
N THR A 111 -7.83 7.83 15.22
CA THR A 111 -8.65 8.97 15.64
C THR A 111 -9.28 8.64 17.00
N PRO A 112 -8.93 9.32 18.10
CA PRO A 112 -9.65 9.11 19.35
C PRO A 112 -11.09 9.52 19.11
N SER A 113 -12.02 8.56 19.18
CA SER A 113 -13.44 8.83 19.21
C SER A 113 -13.73 9.76 20.38
N SER A 114 -14.00 11.02 20.08
CA SER A 114 -14.57 11.93 21.06
C SER A 114 -15.99 11.47 21.36
N GLN A 115 -16.27 11.25 22.66
CA GLN A 115 -17.57 11.12 23.35
C GLN A 115 -18.06 9.67 23.59
N HIS A 116 -18.52 9.26 24.79
CA HIS A 116 -19.00 10.01 25.97
C HIS A 116 -18.97 9.17 27.29
N SER A 117 -18.65 9.85 28.39
CA SER A 117 -19.09 9.69 29.80
C SER A 117 -19.07 8.33 30.54
N HIS A 118 -18.15 8.20 31.52
CA HIS A 118 -18.51 8.12 32.95
C HIS A 118 -17.29 8.45 33.84
N ASP A 119 -17.37 9.62 34.47
CA ASP A 119 -16.84 10.04 35.77
C ASP A 119 -15.80 9.15 36.51
N LYS A 120 -14.54 9.61 36.62
CA LYS A 120 -13.92 10.11 37.87
C LYS A 120 -12.40 10.34 37.74
N ALA A 121 -11.96 11.38 38.43
CA ALA A 121 -10.62 11.93 38.48
C ALA A 121 -9.53 11.01 39.07
N LYS A 122 -8.28 11.15 38.60
CA LYS A 122 -7.14 11.74 39.34
C LYS A 122 -5.80 11.31 38.74
N ASP A 123 -4.84 12.22 38.93
CA ASP A 123 -3.38 12.06 38.87
C ASP A 123 -2.68 12.12 37.50
N ALA A 124 -2.06 13.29 37.32
CA ALA A 124 -1.10 13.60 36.28
C ALA A 124 0.21 12.82 36.48
N LYS A 125 0.63 12.09 35.45
CA LYS A 125 2.05 11.86 35.18
C LYS A 125 2.29 11.76 33.68
N SER A 126 2.64 12.92 33.12
CA SER A 126 3.62 13.11 32.05
C SER A 126 4.04 11.85 31.27
N GLU A 127 3.35 11.55 30.18
CA GLU A 127 4.00 10.94 29.01
C GLU A 127 3.79 11.86 27.82
N ASN A 128 4.91 12.38 27.34
CA ASN A 128 5.08 13.20 26.16
C ASN A 128 4.75 12.37 24.90
N LYS A 129 3.48 12.01 24.72
CA LYS A 129 2.99 11.36 23.51
C LYS A 129 2.89 12.45 22.45
N GLN A 130 3.96 12.61 21.66
CA GLN A 130 3.97 13.43 20.46
C GLN A 130 2.68 13.13 19.68
N ARG A 131 1.72 14.06 19.77
CA ARG A 131 0.46 14.01 19.03
C ARG A 131 0.81 14.36 17.60
N ILE A 132 1.24 13.35 16.84
CA ILE A 132 1.34 13.45 15.38
C ILE A 132 -0.10 13.51 14.90
N LEU A 133 -0.62 14.73 14.73
CA LEU A 133 -1.84 14.98 13.98
C LEU A 133 -1.53 14.64 12.52
N LEU A 134 -1.66 13.35 12.17
CA LEU A 134 -1.57 12.92 10.78
C LEU A 134 -2.72 13.62 10.04
N ARG A 135 -2.40 14.58 9.16
CA ARG A 135 -3.39 15.10 8.23
C ARG A 135 -3.92 13.92 7.42
N PRO A 136 -5.24 13.84 7.15
CA PRO A 136 -5.76 12.80 6.29
C PRO A 136 -5.12 12.95 4.91
N MET A 137 -4.23 12.02 4.56
CA MET A 137 -3.63 11.92 3.24
C MET A 137 -4.64 11.33 2.26
N GLN A 138 -4.67 11.80 1.01
CA GLN A 138 -5.47 11.08 0.00
C GLN A 138 -4.82 9.72 -0.26
N ARG A 139 -5.67 8.69 -0.35
CA ARG A 139 -5.24 7.30 -0.32
C ARG A 139 -5.31 6.71 -1.72
N HIS A 140 -4.16 6.23 -2.18
CA HIS A 140 -4.04 5.50 -3.44
C HIS A 140 -3.75 4.03 -3.16
N ALA A 141 -4.09 3.16 -4.08
CA ALA A 141 -3.69 1.76 -4.00
C ALA A 141 -3.07 1.31 -5.33
N ILE A 142 -1.94 0.63 -5.23
CA ILE A 142 -1.28 0.03 -6.37
C ILE A 142 -1.59 -1.46 -6.34
N PHE A 143 -2.02 -1.97 -7.48
CA PHE A 143 -2.19 -3.39 -7.66
C PHE A 143 -1.31 -3.90 -8.79
N LYS A 144 -0.62 -5.01 -8.52
CA LYS A 144 0.11 -5.76 -9.55
C LYS A 144 -0.25 -7.23 -9.44
N ALA A 145 -1.15 -7.69 -10.31
CA ALA A 145 -1.29 -9.12 -10.61
C ALA A 145 -1.64 -9.37 -12.06
N GLU A 146 -1.11 -10.50 -12.54
CA GLU A 146 -1.58 -11.43 -13.57
C GLU A 146 -1.92 -10.88 -14.96
N THR A 147 -2.04 -9.58 -15.13
CA THR A 147 -2.20 -8.89 -16.42
C THR A 147 -1.11 -7.84 -16.56
N ASN A 148 -0.69 -7.53 -17.78
CA ASN A 148 0.30 -6.48 -18.09
C ASN A 148 -0.20 -5.04 -17.79
N GLN A 149 -1.29 -4.89 -17.03
CA GLN A 149 -1.87 -3.59 -16.69
C GLN A 149 -1.58 -3.27 -15.23
N ASP A 150 -0.74 -2.26 -15.01
CA ASP A 150 -0.60 -1.63 -13.70
C ASP A 150 -1.89 -0.84 -13.41
N ILE A 151 -2.67 -1.27 -12.42
CA ILE A 151 -3.86 -0.53 -12.00
C ILE A 151 -3.44 0.45 -10.90
N LEU A 152 -3.48 1.74 -11.23
CA LEU A 152 -3.31 2.86 -10.31
C LEU A 152 -4.70 3.45 -10.03
N LEU A 153 -5.17 3.37 -8.78
CA LEU A 153 -6.43 3.95 -8.30
C LEU A 153 -6.18 5.12 -7.35
#